data_AF-A7TUU9-F1
#
_entry.id   AF-A7TUU9-F1
#
_cell.length_a   1.000
_cell.length_b   1.000
_cell.length_c   1.000
_cell.angle_alpha   90.00
_cell.angle_beta   90.00
_cell.angle_gamma   90.00
#
_symmetry.space_group_name_H-M   'P 1'
#
loop_
_entity.id
_entity.type
_entity.pdbx_description
1 polymer ?
#
loop_
_entity_poly.entity_id
_entity_poly.type
_entity_poly.pdbx_seq_one_letter_code
_entity_poly.pdbx_strand_id
1 'polypeptide(L)' 'MAHAPVVLRGARWWLDGGAGSVPASDPAFTAVLDDFALAMAAADQAVANLLIRQDGASSVDPGGRW' A
#
# COMPACT_ATOMS: atom_id res chain seq x y z
N MET A 1 -22.16 -13.69 4.44
CA MET A 1 -21.34 -12.88 5.36
C MET A 1 -20.85 -11.68 4.59
N ALA A 2 -21.13 -10.46 5.06
CA ALA A 2 -20.74 -9.25 4.34
C ALA A 2 -19.27 -8.92 4.65
N HIS A 3 -18.42 -8.91 3.63
CA HIS A 3 -17.09 -8.31 3.72
C HIS A 3 -17.28 -6.79 3.73
N ALA A 4 -17.12 -6.16 4.90
CA ALA A 4 -17.10 -4.71 5.00
C ALA A 4 -15.67 -4.23 4.70
N PRO A 5 -15.45 -3.44 3.62
CA PRO A 5 -14.15 -2.83 3.37
C PRO A 5 -13.69 -1.97 4.55
N VAL A 6 -12.37 -1.91 4.73
CA VAL A 6 -11.73 -1.11 5.79
C VAL A 6 -10.87 -0.04 5.13
N VAL A 7 -10.99 1.21 5.59
CA VAL A 7 -10.31 2.36 5.00
C VAL A 7 -9.68 3.26 6.06
N LEU A 8 -8.52 3.84 5.75
CA LEU A 8 -7.84 4.84 6.58
C LEU A 8 -8.25 6.25 6.14
N ARG A 9 -8.84 7.05 7.03
CA ARG A 9 -9.24 8.45 6.78
C ARG A 9 -8.81 9.33 7.94
N GLY A 10 -8.01 10.37 7.67
CA GLY A 10 -7.59 11.33 8.70
C GLY A 10 -6.92 10.67 9.90
N ALA A 11 -6.01 9.72 9.66
CA ALA A 11 -5.30 8.93 10.68
C ALA A 11 -6.20 8.04 11.58
N ARG A 12 -7.42 7.73 11.14
CA ARG A 12 -8.32 6.79 11.82
C ARG A 12 -8.86 5.75 10.86
N TRP A 13 -8.95 4.50 11.31
CA TRP A 13 -9.54 3.39 10.56
C TRP A 13 -11.07 3.40 10.64
N TRP A 14 -11.71 3.06 9.52
CA TRP A 14 -13.17 3.02 9.37
C TRP A 14 -13.59 1.71 8.70
N LEU A 15 -14.69 1.14 9.17
CA LEU A 15 -15.41 0.05 8.53
C LEU A 15 -16.49 0.66 7.64
N ASP A 16 -16.37 0.48 6.34
CA ASP A 16 -17.38 0.89 5.37
C ASP A 16 -18.31 -0.29 5.10
N GLY A 17 -19.58 -0.15 5.46
CA GLY A 17 -20.62 -1.14 5.18
C GLY A 17 -21.76 -0.55 4.37
N GLY A 18 -22.67 -1.41 3.89
CA GLY A 18 -23.86 -0.96 3.15
C GLY A 18 -24.78 -0.01 3.92
N ALA A 19 -24.64 0.06 5.25
CA ALA A 19 -25.39 0.97 6.13
C ALA A 19 -24.62 2.26 6.50
N GLY A 20 -23.37 2.44 6.02
CA GLY A 20 -22.53 3.60 6.29
C GLY A 20 -21.14 3.26 6.85
N SER A 21 -20.38 4.30 7.17
CA SER A 21 -19.04 4.21 7.75
C SER A 21 -19.09 4.25 9.28
N VAL A 22 -18.44 3.31 9.95
CA VAL A 22 -18.31 3.28 11.42
C VAL A 22 -16.82 3.30 11.80
N PRO A 23 -16.40 4.12 12.78
CA PRO A 23 -14.99 4.15 13.19
C PRO A 23 -14.60 2.81 13.84
N ALA A 24 -13.46 2.25 13.41
CA ALA A 24 -12.86 1.10 14.08
C ALA A 24 -12.40 1.54 15.47
N SER A 25 -12.93 0.88 16.50
CA SER A 25 -12.72 1.29 17.90
C SER A 25 -11.86 0.30 18.69
N ASP A 26 -11.67 -0.92 18.18
CA ASP A 26 -10.85 -1.93 18.84
C ASP A 26 -9.34 -1.67 18.62
N PRO A 27 -8.56 -1.38 19.67
CA PRO A 27 -7.15 -0.99 19.52
C PRO A 27 -6.25 -2.10 18.95
N ALA A 28 -6.54 -3.36 19.30
CA ALA A 28 -5.77 -4.51 18.80
C ALA A 28 -5.98 -4.68 17.30
N PHE A 29 -7.23 -4.58 16.84
CA PHE A 29 -7.56 -4.60 15.43
C PHE A 29 -6.91 -3.44 14.66
N THR A 30 -6.96 -2.21 15.18
CA THR A 30 -6.32 -1.07 14.49
C THR A 30 -4.80 -1.20 14.42
N ALA A 31 -4.14 -1.78 15.43
CA ALA A 31 -2.70 -2.03 15.40
C ALA A 31 -2.31 -3.00 14.27
N VAL A 32 -3.11 -4.06 14.05
CA VAL A 32 -2.89 -4.99 12.93
C VAL A 32 -3.03 -4.28 11.58
N LEU A 33 -3.99 -3.36 11.45
CA LEU A 33 -4.16 -2.58 10.23
C LEU A 33 -3.01 -1.59 10.00
N ASP A 34 -2.46 -1.00 11.06
CA ASP A 34 -1.29 -0.13 10.99
C ASP A 34 -0.05 -0.91 10.52
N ASP A 35 0.20 -2.09 11.09
CA ASP A 35 1.29 -2.98 10.66
C ASP A 35 1.12 -3.42 9.19
N PHE A 36 -0.11 -3.73 8.80
CA PHE A 36 -0.41 -4.06 7.40
C PHE A 36 -0.14 -2.89 6.46
N ALA A 37 -0.57 -1.68 6.82
CA ALA A 37 -0.33 -0.47 6.03
C ALA A 37 1.18 -0.17 5.90
N LEU A 38 1.95 -0.40 6.97
CA LEU A 38 3.40 -0.27 6.95
C LEU A 38 4.05 -1.28 5.99
N ALA A 39 3.61 -2.54 6.03
CA ALA A 39 4.10 -3.57 5.12
C ALA A 39 3.79 -3.25 3.65
N MET A 40 2.60 -2.75 3.36
CA MET A 40 2.22 -2.30 2.02
C MET A 40 3.09 -1.13 1.54
N ALA A 41 3.34 -0.13 2.39
CA ALA A 41 4.22 0.99 2.05
C ALA A 41 5.66 0.53 1.77
N ALA A 42 6.18 -0.43 2.54
CA ALA A 42 7.50 -1.02 2.30
C ALA A 42 7.56 -1.79 0.97
N ALA A 43 6.50 -2.52 0.63
CA ALA A 43 6.39 -3.21 -0.66
C ALA A 43 6.34 -2.23 -1.83
N ASP A 44 5.53 -1.17 -1.74
CA ASP A 44 5.44 -0.13 -2.76
C ASP A 44 6.80 0.56 -2.96
N GLN A 45 7.53 0.84 -1.88
CA GLN A 45 8.88 1.39 -1.95
C GLN A 45 9.87 0.42 -2.62
N ALA A 46 9.79 -0.88 -2.33
CA ALA A 46 10.63 -1.89 -2.95
C ALA A 46 10.37 -1.98 -4.47
N VAL A 47 9.10 -1.93 -4.88
CA VAL A 47 8.70 -1.90 -6.29
C VAL A 47 9.19 -0.62 -6.98
N ALA A 48 9.02 0.55 -6.35
CA ALA A 48 9.52 1.81 -6.89
C ALA A 48 11.05 1.79 -7.11
N ASN A 49 11.81 1.26 -6.15
CA ASN A 49 13.26 1.11 -6.29
C ASN A 49 13.65 0.10 -7.39
N LEU A 50 12.87 -0.96 -7.60
CA LEU A 50 13.09 -1.89 -8.72
C LEU A 50 12.90 -1.17 -10.07
N LEU A 51 11.83 -0.39 -10.22
CA LEU A 51 11.53 0.34 -11.45
C LEU A 51 12.64 1.36 -11.77
N ILE A 52 13.08 2.14 -10.78
CA ILE A 52 14.19 3.10 -10.94
C ILE A 52 15.46 2.40 -11.45
N ARG A 53 15.77 1.20 -10.93
CA ARG A 53 16.94 0.42 -11.37
C ARG A 53 16.80 -0.08 -12.81
N GLN A 54 15.60 -0.46 -13.22
CA GLN A 54 15.32 -0.93 -14.59
C GLN A 54 15.39 0.22 -15.60
N ASP A 55 14.89 1.41 -15.25
CA ASP A 55 14.99 2.60 -16.09
C ASP A 55 16.46 3.03 -16.27
N GLY A 56 17.25 2.99 -15.19
CA GLY A 56 18.68 3.26 -15.24
C GLY A 56 19.45 2.24 -16.09
N ALA A 57 19.08 0.96 -16.04
CA ALA A 57 19.68 -0.09 -16.87
C ALA A 57 19.32 0.03 -18.36
N SER A 58 18.09 0.43 -18.69
CA SER A 58 17.69 0.69 -20.09
C SER A 58 18.36 1.94 -20.68
N SER A 59 18.77 2.89 -19.83
CA SER A 59 19.50 4.08 -20.30
C SER A 59 20.98 3.80 -20.66
N VAL A 60 21.50 2.63 -20.31
CA VAL A 60 22.81 2.11 -20.79
C VAL A 60 22.55 1.15 -21.96
N ASP A 61 22.07 1.69 -23.08
CA ASP A 61 22.35 1.10 -24.39
C ASP A 61 23.40 2.00 -25.07
N PRO A 62 24.71 1.71 -24.92
CA PRO A 62 25.72 2.29 -25.79
C PRO A 62 25.60 1.58 -27.14
N GLY A 63 24.70 2.09 -27.96
CA GLY A 63 24.42 1.55 -29.28
C GLY A 63 25.69 1.27 -30.09
N GLY A 64 25.69 0.10 -30.72
CA GLY A 64 26.25 -0.12 -32.05
C GLY A 64 27.76 -0.30 -32.15
N ARG A 65 28.18 -1.56 -32.32
CA ARG A 65 28.94 -1.90 -33.54
C ARG A 65 28.67 -3.35 -33.93
N TRP A 66 28.15 -3.55 -35.14
CA TRP A 66 28.30 -4.78 -35.91
C TRP A 66 29.50 -4.58 -36.85
#